data_AF-A0A658NNI3-F1
#
_entry.id   AF-A0A658NNI3-F1
#
_cell.length_a   1.000
_cell.length_b   1.000
_cell.length_c   1.000
_cell.angle_alpha   90.00
_cell.angle_beta   90.00
_cell.angle_gamma   90.00
#
_symmetry.space_group_name_H-M   'P 1'
#
loop_
_entity.id
_entity.type
_entity.pdbx_description
1 polymer ?
#
loop_
_entity_poly.entity_id
_entity_poly.type
_entity_poly.pdbx_seq_one_letter_code
_entity_poly.pdbx_strand_id
1 'polypeptide(L)'
;NLAPATARPVAAPEVPAALRDRPVAFGTSAGRRMPQEANLRFGPRWDVLDGLRLGNGEALAELSLPEPFTGDLVEFDLHPGML
;
A
#
# COMPACT_ATOMS: atom_id res chain seq x y z
N ASN A 1 -4.31 26.39 13.58
CA ASN A 1 -3.18 25.60 14.13
C ASN A 1 -3.70 24.18 14.33
N LEU A 2 -3.75 23.35 13.27
CA LEU A 2 -4.09 21.93 13.42
C LEU A 2 -2.82 21.20 13.83
N ALA A 3 -2.87 20.45 14.93
CA ALA A 3 -1.80 19.53 15.30
C ALA A 3 -1.58 18.51 14.17
N PRO A 4 -0.34 18.02 13.95
CA PRO A 4 -0.11 16.98 12.94
C PRO A 4 -0.99 15.77 13.26
N ALA A 5 -1.78 15.33 12.28
CA ALA A 5 -2.55 14.12 12.37
C ALA A 5 -1.55 12.96 12.55
N THR A 6 -1.47 12.44 13.77
CA THR A 6 -0.76 11.20 14.00
C THR A 6 -1.64 10.10 13.43
N ALA A 7 -1.16 9.42 12.38
CA ALA A 7 -1.87 8.29 11.81
C ALA A 7 -2.20 7.32 12.95
N ARG A 8 -3.50 7.14 13.23
CA ARG A 8 -3.92 6.25 14.30
C ARG A 8 -3.58 4.83 13.84
N PRO A 9 -2.76 4.06 14.57
CA PRO A 9 -2.47 2.70 14.15
C PRO A 9 -3.78 1.93 14.09
N VAL A 10 -4.20 1.59 12.87
CA VAL A 10 -5.26 0.60 12.65
C VAL A 10 -4.62 -0.75 12.95
N ALA A 11 -5.29 -1.53 13.80
CA ALA A 11 -4.91 -2.91 13.99
C ALA A 11 -4.82 -3.58 12.62
N ALA A 12 -3.70 -4.27 12.35
CA ALA A 12 -3.51 -4.94 11.07
C ALA A 12 -4.75 -5.81 10.78
N PRO A 13 -5.36 -5.67 9.59
CA PRO A 13 -6.55 -6.45 9.26
C PRO A 13 -6.21 -7.94 9.34
N GLU A 14 -7.15 -8.75 9.82
CA GLU A 14 -6.95 -10.20 9.84
C GLU A 14 -6.81 -10.73 8.41
N VAL A 15 -5.77 -11.53 8.17
CA VAL A 15 -5.59 -12.22 6.89
C VAL A 15 -6.70 -13.25 6.72
N PRO A 16 -7.53 -13.18 5.66
CA PRO A 16 -8.57 -14.16 5.39
C PRO A 16 -8.00 -15.58 5.32
N ALA A 17 -8.70 -16.56 5.88
CA ALA A 17 -8.22 -17.94 5.96
C ALA A 17 -7.78 -18.50 4.60
N ALA A 18 -8.50 -18.17 3.52
CA ALA A 18 -8.19 -18.58 2.15
C ALA A 18 -6.82 -18.06 1.62
N LEU A 19 -6.31 -16.98 2.21
CA LEU A 19 -5.08 -16.30 1.81
C LEU A 19 -3.89 -16.55 2.76
N ARG A 20 -4.11 -17.18 3.92
CA ARG A 20 -3.08 -17.35 4.97
C ARG A 20 -1.85 -18.13 4.48
N ASP A 21 -2.08 -19.22 3.76
CA ASP A 21 -1.01 -20.09 3.24
C ASP A 21 -0.56 -19.70 1.82
N ARG A 22 -1.10 -18.59 1.28
CA ARG A 22 -0.73 -18.12 -0.06
C ARG A 22 0.60 -17.37 0.00
N PRO A 23 1.50 -17.61 -0.97
CA PRO A 23 2.75 -16.87 -1.03
C PRO A 23 2.46 -15.39 -1.31
N VAL A 24 3.24 -14.53 -0.68
CA VAL A 24 3.24 -13.11 -1.02
C VAL A 24 3.95 -12.98 -2.37
N ALA A 25 3.27 -12.45 -3.37
CA ALA A 25 3.75 -12.38 -4.75
C ALA A 25 4.98 -11.47 -4.91
N PHE A 26 5.14 -10.47 -4.04
CA PHE A 26 6.28 -9.56 -4.01
C PHE A 26 6.43 -8.94 -2.60
N GLY A 27 7.66 -8.72 -2.13
CA GLY A 27 7.95 -8.03 -0.84
C GLY A 27 8.26 -6.55 -1.02
N THR A 28 8.59 -5.80 0.04
CA THR A 28 8.82 -4.32 0.09
C THR A 28 9.04 -3.58 -1.24
N SER A 29 8.27 -2.50 -1.44
CA SER A 29 7.99 -1.82 -2.72
C SER A 29 9.18 -1.19 -3.46
N ALA A 30 10.23 -0.75 -2.74
CA ALA A 30 11.20 0.21 -3.28
C ALA A 30 11.78 -0.16 -4.67
N GLY A 31 11.31 0.57 -5.71
CA GLY A 31 11.92 0.61 -7.03
C GLY A 31 11.51 -0.51 -7.99
N ARG A 32 10.36 -1.14 -7.79
CA ARG A 32 9.86 -2.21 -8.67
C ARG A 32 9.07 -1.61 -9.84
N ARG A 33 9.24 -2.18 -11.04
CA ARG A 33 8.40 -1.85 -12.21
C ARG A 33 7.29 -2.86 -12.39
N MET A 34 6.07 -2.47 -12.08
CA MET A 34 4.89 -3.27 -12.35
C MET A 34 4.55 -3.29 -13.85
N PRO A 35 3.91 -4.34 -14.40
CA PRO A 35 3.48 -4.37 -15.80
C PRO A 35 2.65 -3.14 -16.21
N GLN A 36 1.86 -2.61 -15.28
CA GLN A 36 1.06 -1.40 -15.45
C GLN A 36 1.94 -0.17 -15.76
N GLU A 37 3.16 -0.12 -15.24
CA GLU A 37 4.08 0.99 -15.45
C GLU A 37 4.68 1.06 -16.85
N ALA A 38 4.56 -0.03 -17.62
CA ALA A 38 4.93 -0.01 -19.04
C ALA A 38 4.11 1.03 -19.82
N ASN A 39 2.87 1.29 -19.38
CA ASN A 39 1.94 2.21 -20.04
C ASN A 39 1.60 3.44 -19.18
N LEU A 40 1.89 3.42 -17.88
CA LEU A 40 1.53 4.47 -16.93
C LEU A 40 2.75 4.90 -16.09
N ARG A 41 3.12 6.18 -16.15
CA ARG A 41 4.19 6.72 -15.31
C ARG A 41 3.61 7.35 -14.05
N PHE A 42 3.20 6.53 -13.09
CA PHE A 42 2.66 7.03 -11.82
C PHE A 42 3.72 7.78 -11.00
N GLY A 43 4.93 7.22 -10.90
CA GLY A 43 6.04 7.81 -10.16
C GLY A 43 6.08 7.40 -8.68
N PRO A 44 7.14 7.81 -7.94
CA PRO A 44 7.48 7.25 -6.63
C PRO A 44 6.42 7.49 -5.55
N ARG A 45 5.56 8.50 -5.70
CA ARG A 45 4.45 8.76 -4.76
C ARG A 45 3.35 7.67 -4.79
N TRP A 46 3.27 6.89 -5.86
CA TRP A 46 2.30 5.80 -6.02
C TRP A 46 2.91 4.41 -5.80
N ASP A 47 4.18 4.32 -5.40
CA ASP A 47 4.87 3.06 -5.08
C ASP A 47 4.51 2.55 -3.68
N VAL A 48 3.20 2.39 -3.43
CA VAL A 48 2.64 2.12 -2.09
C VAL A 48 2.48 0.63 -1.77
N LEU A 49 2.74 -0.26 -2.73
CA LEU A 49 2.36 -1.66 -2.65
C LEU A 49 3.53 -2.53 -2.20
N ASP A 50 3.53 -2.93 -0.93
CA ASP A 50 4.59 -3.74 -0.30
C ASP A 50 4.40 -5.24 -0.50
N GLY A 51 3.15 -5.69 -0.57
CA GLY A 51 2.84 -7.11 -0.66
C GLY A 51 1.46 -7.39 -1.23
N LEU A 52 1.32 -8.53 -1.89
CA LEU A 52 0.04 -8.99 -2.41
C LEU A 52 -0.07 -10.51 -2.31
N ARG A 53 -1.16 -10.96 -1.70
CA ARG A 53 -1.59 -12.35 -1.70
C ARG A 53 -2.80 -12.47 -2.61
N LEU A 54 -2.76 -13.43 -3.54
CA LEU A 54 -3.84 -13.70 -4.48
C LEU A 54 -4.45 -15.07 -4.19
N GLY A 55 -5.78 -15.13 -4.21
CA GLY A 55 -6.58 -16.33 -3.99
C GLY A 55 -7.68 -16.46 -5.02
N ASN A 56 -8.60 -17.39 -4.77
CA ASN A 56 -9.70 -17.68 -5.68
C ASN A 56 -10.76 -16.57 -5.66
N GLY A 57 -10.57 -15.52 -6.47
CA GLY A 57 -11.46 -14.36 -6.52
C GLY A 57 -11.23 -13.32 -5.42
N GLU A 58 -10.18 -13.50 -4.61
CA GLU A 58 -9.83 -12.62 -3.49
C GLU A 58 -8.36 -12.18 -3.58
N ALA A 59 -8.08 -10.99 -3.06
CA ALA A 59 -6.74 -10.46 -2.94
C ALA A 59 -6.57 -9.73 -1.59
N LEU A 60 -5.38 -9.82 -1.00
CA LEU A 60 -4.99 -9.03 0.16
C LEU A 60 -3.70 -8.28 -0.17
N ALA A 61 -3.77 -6.95 -0.15
CA ALA A 61 -2.64 -6.06 -0.37
C ALA A 61 -2.12 -5.51 0.97
N GLU A 62 -0.81 -5.47 1.11
CA GLU A 62 -0.10 -4.74 2.17
C GLU A 62 0.41 -3.44 1.56
N LEU A 63 -0.06 -2.31 2.11
CA LEU A 63 0.21 -0.99 1.57
C LEU A 63 0.96 -0.13 2.61
N SER A 64 1.96 0.61 2.17
CA SER A 64 2.61 1.65 2.96
C SER A 64 2.89 2.88 2.11
N LEU A 65 2.80 4.06 2.71
CA LEU A 65 3.19 5.28 2.03
C LEU A 65 4.71 5.41 2.09
N PRO A 66 5.42 5.63 0.96
CA PRO A 66 6.87 5.79 1.01
C PRO A 66 7.26 6.95 1.92
N GLU A 67 8.32 6.76 2.71
CA GLU A 67 8.76 7.70 3.76
C GLU A 67 8.77 9.19 3.32
N PRO A 68 9.26 9.55 2.11
CA PRO A 68 9.28 10.95 1.68
C PRO A 68 7.90 11.60 1.51
N PHE A 69 6.82 10.83 1.43
CA PHE A 69 5.46 11.31 1.19
C PHE A 69 4.55 11.19 2.42
N THR A 70 5.07 10.72 3.56
CA THR A 70 4.31 10.63 4.83
C THR A 70 3.68 11.94 5.28
N GLY A 71 4.27 13.08 4.89
CA GLY A 71 3.72 14.42 5.13
C GLY A 71 2.35 14.66 4.48
N ASP A 72 2.00 13.93 3.42
CA ASP A 72 0.71 14.05 2.74
C ASP A 72 -0.45 13.61 3.67
N LEU A 73 -0.16 12.80 4.71
CA LEU A 73 -1.15 12.38 5.73
C LEU A 73 -1.62 13.53 6.63
N VAL A 74 -0.96 14.69 6.61
CA VAL A 74 -1.46 15.89 7.30
C VAL A 74 -2.65 16.52 6.56
N GLU A 75 -2.70 16.36 5.24
CA GLU A 75 -3.72 16.94 4.37
C GLU A 75 -4.81 15.91 4.00
N PHE A 76 -4.44 14.63 3.90
CA PHE A 76 -5.33 13.57 3.45
C PHE A 76 -5.53 12.51 4.54
N ASP A 77 -6.77 12.38 5.04
CA ASP A 77 -7.15 11.27 5.92
C ASP A 77 -6.97 9.90 5.24
N LEU A 78 -7.14 9.87 3.91
CA LEU A 78 -6.82 8.74 3.05
C LEU A 78 -6.03 9.24 1.84
N HIS A 79 -4.76 8.88 1.78
CA HIS A 79 -3.88 9.33 0.70
C HIS A 79 -4.36 8.82 -0.68
N PRO A 80 -4.40 9.65 -1.74
CA PRO A 80 -4.91 9.23 -3.06
C PRO A 80 -4.17 8.05 -3.70
N GLY A 81 -2.91 7.83 -3.33
CA GLY A 81 -2.14 6.66 -3.77
C GLY A 81 -2.60 5.33 -3.15
N MET A 82 -3.48 5.36 -2.14
CA MET A 82 -3.98 4.18 -1.40
C MET A 82 -5.41 3.78 -1.83
N LEU A 83 -5.95 4.40 -2.88
CA LEU A 83 -7.25 4.08 -3.50
C LEU A 83 -7.08 3.11 -4.68
#